data_AF-A0AAD9T5F1-F1
#
_entry.id   AF-A0AAD9T5F1-F1
#
_cell.length_a   1.000
_cell.length_b   1.000
_cell.length_c   1.000
_cell.angle_alpha   90.00
_cell.angle_beta   90.00
_cell.angle_gamma   90.00
#
_symmetry.space_group_name_H-M   'P 1'
#
loop_
_entity.id
_entity.type
_entity.pdbx_description
1 polymer ?
#
loop_
_entity_poly.entity_id
_entity_poly.type
_entity_poly.pdbx_seq_one_letter_code
_entity_poly.pdbx_strand_id
1 'polypeptide(L)'
;MAQAQIQDLWTVGETKSTSTSDHPIFLSSGKRMLQRVAFGLLPSFLQRRVRPGLYKGQRLRRTSYLDGLRGVASFIVFMGHFTEENIGWYAEPYGAYEDGAASSPLQLPFVRIIYASRPMVHIFFIISGFVLSYKPLQQIHAQNYLALTNTLSSSVFRRALRLFLPSFVTLFVLALAVFYGLSDERYAWRRLFLSEQLSHVWQTCLQLFAESWSMKDLESLHPQYNPALWTIPIEFSQSLLLFLTVLGLSRCTVHVRLVLLASIAVFCFWNGQLYTVEFLGGMLMAELTLLQNRSFDTPLASPVAALLAKFEEPPTPSGCSFKQRLVKAFWGANFVCGLFIASWPNVHTEEVWGIRFLNAHTPRMYSGQQAWFCLAAFQIVAACTQLTCLQELFNTDMAQYLGNISFALYLTHNLCLGSLEPRFNPLFARFGKVTFWGRHLTWLAGLVVYLPVVICVSDFFWRAVDTPAVKLARWLEAKCTTENQL
;
A
#
# COMPACT_ATOMS: atom_id res chain seq x y z
N MET A 1 -12.57 55.56 30.25
CA MET A 1 -12.05 56.45 29.20
C MET A 1 -11.55 55.57 28.06
N ALA A 2 -12.09 55.51 26.87
CA ALA A 2 -13.30 55.93 26.18
C ALA A 2 -13.21 55.11 24.86
N GLN A 3 -14.20 54.28 24.50
CA GLN A 3 -15.25 54.62 23.51
C GLN A 3 -14.68 55.18 22.20
N ALA A 4 -15.16 54.88 21.01
CA ALA A 4 -16.15 53.96 20.46
C ALA A 4 -16.13 54.24 18.93
N GLN A 5 -16.78 53.35 18.19
CA GLN A 5 -17.40 53.57 16.88
C GLN A 5 -17.50 55.02 16.38
N ILE A 6 -17.09 55.25 15.13
CA ILE A 6 -17.78 56.19 14.24
C ILE A 6 -18.13 55.45 12.96
N GLN A 7 -19.43 55.32 12.78
CA GLN A 7 -20.20 54.89 11.63
C GLN A 7 -20.25 55.99 10.56
N ASP A 8 -20.39 55.52 9.32
CA ASP A 8 -21.39 55.98 8.34
C ASP A 8 -21.27 57.31 7.57
N LEU A 9 -21.24 57.10 6.24
CA LEU A 9 -22.15 57.67 5.22
C LEU A 9 -21.93 59.08 4.64
N TRP A 10 -22.29 59.14 3.34
CA TRP A 10 -22.51 60.26 2.39
C TRP A 10 -21.30 60.62 1.52
N THR A 11 -21.31 60.46 0.19
CA THR A 11 -22.33 60.88 -0.81
C THR A 11 -22.18 60.07 -2.12
N VAL A 12 -23.18 59.30 -2.52
CA VAL A 12 -24.11 59.51 -3.67
C VAL A 12 -23.57 60.36 -4.84
N GLY A 13 -23.28 59.68 -5.95
CA GLY A 13 -23.90 59.91 -7.26
C GLY A 13 -23.32 60.98 -8.20
N GLU A 14 -22.66 60.55 -9.27
CA GLU A 14 -22.92 61.12 -10.61
C GLU A 14 -22.57 60.13 -11.72
N THR A 15 -23.57 59.87 -12.55
CA THR A 15 -23.58 59.00 -13.74
C THR A 15 -22.87 59.65 -14.92
N LYS A 16 -22.07 58.88 -15.67
CA LYS A 16 -22.02 58.99 -17.14
C LYS A 16 -21.62 57.65 -17.77
N SER A 17 -22.57 57.11 -18.51
CA SER A 17 -22.46 55.95 -19.39
C SER A 17 -21.45 56.17 -20.51
N THR A 18 -20.56 55.20 -20.74
CA THR A 18 -20.15 54.80 -22.10
C THR A 18 -20.01 53.29 -22.12
N SER A 19 -20.71 52.69 -23.08
CA SER A 19 -20.73 51.26 -23.36
C SER A 19 -19.40 50.77 -23.92
N THR A 20 -19.23 49.43 -23.89
CA THR A 20 -18.32 48.56 -24.66
C THR A 20 -17.20 47.87 -23.87
N SER A 21 -17.53 46.69 -23.32
CA SER A 21 -16.93 45.40 -23.69
C SER A 21 -17.14 44.37 -22.56
N ASP A 22 -18.16 43.51 -22.68
CA ASP A 22 -18.40 42.38 -21.77
C ASP A 22 -17.49 41.16 -22.05
N HIS A 23 -16.45 41.33 -22.87
CA HIS A 23 -15.52 40.27 -23.22
C HIS A 23 -14.37 39.96 -22.23
N PRO A 24 -13.91 40.83 -21.30
CA PRO A 24 -12.77 40.50 -20.44
C PRO A 24 -13.16 39.64 -19.21
N ILE A 25 -14.44 39.59 -18.82
CA ILE A 25 -14.86 38.91 -17.58
C ILE A 25 -14.95 37.38 -17.80
N PHE A 26 -15.48 36.92 -18.93
CA PHE A 26 -15.57 35.49 -19.27
C PHE A 26 -14.21 34.85 -19.56
N LEU A 27 -13.30 35.55 -20.25
CA LEU A 27 -11.92 35.09 -20.51
C LEU A 27 -11.12 34.94 -19.21
N SER A 28 -11.36 35.79 -18.20
CA SER A 28 -10.70 35.69 -16.89
C SER A 28 -11.20 34.53 -16.04
N SER A 29 -12.47 34.13 -16.20
CA SER A 29 -13.09 33.00 -15.50
C SER A 29 -12.66 31.67 -16.13
N GLY A 30 -12.69 31.59 -17.47
CA GLY A 30 -12.17 30.45 -18.22
C GLY A 30 -10.68 30.22 -17.99
N LYS A 31 -9.86 31.29 -18.01
CA LYS A 31 -8.42 31.20 -17.70
C LYS A 31 -8.17 30.78 -16.25
N ARG A 32 -8.97 31.26 -15.28
CA ARG A 32 -8.89 30.81 -13.87
C ARG A 32 -9.33 29.36 -13.69
N MET A 33 -10.36 28.92 -14.41
CA MET A 33 -10.81 27.53 -14.40
C MET A 33 -9.78 26.61 -15.05
N LEU A 34 -9.23 26.99 -16.20
CA LEU A 34 -8.15 26.27 -16.89
C LEU A 34 -6.88 26.22 -16.04
N GLN A 35 -6.52 27.31 -15.36
CA GLN A 35 -5.41 27.34 -14.40
C GLN A 35 -5.67 26.44 -13.19
N ARG A 36 -6.90 26.37 -12.68
CA ARG A 36 -7.28 25.45 -11.59
C ARG A 36 -7.25 23.99 -12.03
N VAL A 37 -7.72 23.69 -13.24
CA VAL A 37 -7.67 22.36 -13.84
C VAL A 37 -6.21 21.95 -14.12
N ALA A 38 -5.43 22.80 -14.77
CA ALA A 38 -4.01 22.57 -15.05
C ALA A 38 -3.18 22.43 -13.76
N PHE A 39 -3.43 23.27 -12.76
CA PHE A 39 -2.82 23.12 -11.44
C PHE A 39 -3.27 21.82 -10.78
N GLY A 40 -4.55 21.45 -10.89
CA GLY A 40 -5.12 20.21 -10.36
C GLY A 40 -4.53 18.95 -11.00
N LEU A 41 -4.19 18.99 -12.29
CA LEU A 41 -3.53 17.90 -13.03
C LEU A 41 -2.04 17.79 -12.69
N LEU A 42 -1.41 18.87 -12.22
CA LEU A 42 -0.02 18.84 -11.79
C LEU A 42 0.12 17.91 -10.56
N PRO A 43 1.14 17.02 -10.52
CA PRO A 43 1.39 16.19 -9.34
C PRO A 43 1.57 17.00 -8.07
N SER A 44 1.09 16.47 -6.95
CA SER A 44 1.09 17.19 -5.67
C SER A 44 2.50 17.58 -5.17
N PHE A 45 3.55 16.83 -5.53
CA PHE A 45 4.93 17.21 -5.20
C PHE A 45 5.39 18.48 -5.94
N LEU A 46 4.97 18.66 -7.19
CA LEU A 46 5.22 19.90 -7.93
C LEU A 46 4.33 21.02 -7.43
N GLN A 47 3.07 20.74 -7.09
CA GLN A 47 2.18 21.74 -6.46
C GLN A 47 2.76 22.27 -5.15
N ARG A 48 3.36 21.40 -4.32
CA ARG A 48 4.05 21.80 -3.08
C ARG A 48 5.25 22.70 -3.34
N ARG A 49 6.02 22.45 -4.41
CA ARG A 49 7.14 23.33 -4.80
C ARG A 49 6.67 24.67 -5.35
N VAL A 50 5.59 24.68 -6.14
CA VAL A 50 5.04 25.90 -6.75
C VAL A 50 4.26 26.76 -5.74
N ARG A 51 3.60 26.14 -4.76
CA ARG A 51 2.82 26.84 -3.70
C ARG A 51 3.00 26.17 -2.33
N PRO A 52 4.12 26.41 -1.63
CA PRO A 52 4.41 25.78 -0.35
C PRO A 52 3.40 26.13 0.75
N GLY A 53 2.83 27.34 0.74
CA GLY A 53 1.87 27.79 1.76
C GLY A 53 0.50 27.10 1.76
N LEU A 54 0.17 26.30 0.74
CA LEU A 54 -1.10 25.56 0.66
C LEU A 54 -1.07 24.20 1.38
N TYR A 55 0.12 23.67 1.71
CA TYR A 55 0.27 22.32 2.24
C TYR A 55 0.89 22.35 3.64
N LYS A 56 0.20 21.77 4.62
CA LYS A 56 0.79 21.54 5.95
C LYS A 56 1.76 20.37 5.88
N GLY A 57 2.94 20.51 6.50
CA GLY A 57 3.91 19.42 6.64
C GLY A 57 3.30 18.19 7.31
N GLN A 58 3.62 17.01 6.80
CA GLN A 58 3.12 15.74 7.34
C GLN A 58 3.89 15.41 8.62
N ARG A 59 3.19 15.38 9.76
CA ARG A 59 3.81 14.98 11.03
C ARG A 59 4.04 13.48 11.03
N LEU A 60 5.30 13.06 11.03
CA LEU A 60 5.68 11.66 11.15
C LEU A 60 5.18 11.08 12.47
N ARG A 61 4.55 9.91 12.39
CA ARG A 61 4.12 9.10 13.53
C ARG A 61 5.09 7.94 13.69
N ARG A 62 5.06 7.29 14.86
CA ARG A 62 5.93 6.13 15.15
C ARG A 62 5.79 4.99 14.13
N THR A 63 4.63 4.85 13.50
CA THR A 63 4.34 3.82 12.49
C THR A 63 4.45 4.34 11.05
N SER A 64 4.90 5.59 10.82
CA SER A 64 4.96 6.18 9.47
C SER A 64 5.88 5.42 8.51
N TYR A 65 6.89 4.72 9.01
CA TYR A 65 7.76 3.88 8.18
C TYR A 65 6.98 2.73 7.51
N LEU A 66 5.87 2.26 8.09
CA LEU A 66 5.02 1.23 7.47
C LEU A 66 4.24 1.80 6.29
N ASP A 67 3.81 3.06 6.36
CA ASP A 67 3.20 3.76 5.22
C ASP A 67 4.23 3.91 4.09
N GLY A 68 5.48 4.23 4.43
CA GLY A 68 6.59 4.33 3.48
C GLY A 68 6.95 2.98 2.84
N LEU A 69 7.05 1.92 3.63
CA LEU A 69 7.28 0.56 3.15
C LEU A 69 6.16 0.10 2.20
N ARG A 70 4.89 0.36 2.55
CA ARG A 70 3.74 0.11 1.67
C ARG A 70 3.86 0.90 0.36
N GLY A 71 4.30 2.15 0.41
CA GLY A 71 4.54 2.97 -0.78
C GLY A 71 5.60 2.37 -1.71
N VAL A 72 6.75 2.01 -1.15
CA VAL A 72 7.84 1.39 -1.92
C VAL A 72 7.39 0.03 -2.49
N ALA A 73 6.68 -0.78 -1.71
CA ALA A 73 6.12 -2.04 -2.18
C ALA A 73 5.13 -1.84 -3.34
N SER A 74 4.24 -0.83 -3.31
CA SER A 74 3.34 -0.53 -4.44
C SER A 74 4.07 -0.06 -5.69
N PHE A 75 5.20 0.61 -5.50
CA PHE A 75 6.07 1.00 -6.60
C PHE A 75 6.74 -0.21 -7.24
N ILE A 76 7.24 -1.15 -6.42
CA ILE A 76 7.83 -2.41 -6.91
C ILE A 76 6.79 -3.27 -7.64
N VAL A 77 5.52 -3.29 -7.20
CA VAL A 77 4.43 -3.97 -7.94
C VAL A 77 4.28 -3.41 -9.35
N PHE A 78 4.22 -2.07 -9.49
CA PHE A 78 4.24 -1.42 -10.79
C PHE A 78 5.48 -1.81 -11.62
N MET A 79 6.67 -1.74 -11.01
CA MET A 79 7.92 -2.10 -11.69
C MET A 79 7.92 -3.54 -12.19
N GLY A 80 7.34 -4.48 -11.43
CA GLY A 80 7.24 -5.88 -11.82
C GLY A 80 6.30 -6.09 -12.99
N HIS A 81 5.08 -5.54 -12.95
CA HIS A 81 4.16 -5.61 -14.08
C HIS A 81 4.77 -4.97 -15.34
N PHE A 82 5.35 -3.78 -15.22
CA PHE A 82 6.05 -3.12 -16.33
C PHE A 82 7.19 -3.98 -16.90
N THR A 83 8.02 -4.56 -16.04
CA THR A 83 9.23 -5.28 -16.46
C THR A 83 8.89 -6.62 -17.09
N GLU A 84 8.04 -7.41 -16.43
CA GLU A 84 7.66 -8.75 -16.88
C GLU A 84 6.82 -8.72 -18.16
N GLU A 85 5.89 -7.77 -18.27
CA GLU A 85 4.99 -7.68 -19.42
C GLU A 85 5.64 -7.08 -20.66
N ASN A 86 6.61 -6.16 -20.50
CA ASN A 86 7.28 -5.54 -21.63
C ASN A 86 8.50 -6.35 -22.11
N ILE A 87 9.27 -6.91 -21.17
CA ILE A 87 10.53 -7.61 -21.44
C ILE A 87 10.60 -8.86 -20.55
N GLY A 88 9.89 -9.92 -20.97
CA GLY A 88 9.85 -11.21 -20.28
C GLY A 88 11.23 -11.84 -20.02
N TRP A 89 12.27 -11.42 -20.73
CA TRP A 89 13.66 -11.83 -20.44
C TRP A 89 14.08 -11.55 -18.99
N TYR A 90 13.62 -10.48 -18.35
CA TYR A 90 13.94 -10.21 -16.94
C TYR A 90 13.25 -11.16 -15.95
N ALA A 91 12.26 -11.94 -16.41
CA ALA A 91 11.62 -12.97 -15.62
C ALA A 91 12.54 -14.19 -15.42
N GLU A 92 13.53 -14.38 -16.30
CA GLU A 92 14.49 -15.48 -16.22
C GLU A 92 15.50 -15.29 -15.08
N PRO A 93 16.03 -16.38 -14.50
CA PRO A 93 17.12 -16.32 -13.52
C PRO A 93 18.44 -15.87 -14.15
N TYR A 94 19.31 -15.26 -13.35
CA TYR A 94 20.64 -14.84 -13.83
C TYR A 94 21.53 -16.03 -14.18
N GLY A 95 22.19 -15.99 -15.34
CA GLY A 95 23.14 -16.99 -15.81
C GLY A 95 22.49 -18.26 -16.39
N ALA A 96 21.17 -18.31 -16.47
CA ALA A 96 20.41 -19.41 -17.06
C ALA A 96 19.50 -18.87 -18.16
N TYR A 97 19.47 -19.57 -19.31
CA TYR A 97 18.69 -19.22 -20.50
C TYR A 97 19.09 -17.87 -21.14
N GLU A 98 20.33 -17.78 -21.60
CA GLU A 98 20.90 -16.63 -22.33
C GLU A 98 20.59 -16.67 -23.84
N ASP A 99 19.45 -17.24 -24.25
CA ASP A 99 19.09 -17.37 -25.66
C ASP A 99 18.86 -15.98 -26.30
N GLY A 100 19.87 -15.52 -27.03
CA GLY A 100 19.91 -14.26 -27.76
C GLY A 100 20.57 -13.08 -27.02
N ALA A 101 20.76 -13.13 -25.69
CA ALA A 101 21.54 -12.14 -24.94
C ALA A 101 21.98 -12.65 -23.55
N ALA A 102 23.20 -12.30 -23.14
CA ALA A 102 23.77 -12.57 -21.82
C ALA A 102 22.92 -11.96 -20.69
N SER A 103 22.84 -12.60 -19.52
CA SER A 103 22.01 -12.15 -18.39
C SER A 103 22.33 -10.76 -17.87
N SER A 104 21.31 -10.03 -17.43
CA SER A 104 21.42 -8.71 -16.82
C SER A 104 21.81 -8.79 -15.34
N PRO A 105 22.70 -7.91 -14.83
CA PRO A 105 22.90 -7.75 -13.40
C PRO A 105 21.61 -7.46 -12.61
N LEU A 106 20.56 -6.94 -13.25
CA LEU A 106 19.25 -6.74 -12.62
C LEU A 106 18.55 -8.05 -12.23
N GLN A 107 18.89 -9.16 -12.90
CA GLN A 107 18.33 -10.49 -12.60
C GLN A 107 19.00 -11.16 -11.40
N LEU A 108 20.09 -10.59 -10.88
CA LEU A 108 20.78 -11.14 -9.70
C LEU A 108 19.85 -11.16 -8.49
N PRO A 109 19.99 -12.18 -7.60
CA PRO A 109 19.34 -12.16 -6.30
C PRO A 109 19.62 -10.83 -5.57
N PHE A 110 18.69 -10.41 -4.71
CA PHE A 110 18.67 -9.10 -4.03
C PHE A 110 18.39 -7.91 -4.95
N VAL A 111 19.03 -7.82 -6.12
CA VAL A 111 18.82 -6.70 -7.07
C VAL A 111 17.46 -6.82 -7.74
N ARG A 112 17.06 -8.05 -8.09
CA ARG A 112 15.76 -8.38 -8.68
C ARG A 112 14.57 -7.88 -7.88
N ILE A 113 14.72 -7.66 -6.57
CA ILE A 113 13.62 -7.18 -5.72
C ILE A 113 13.04 -5.83 -6.20
N ILE A 114 13.81 -5.03 -6.93
CA ILE A 114 13.37 -3.75 -7.50
C ILE A 114 12.15 -3.92 -8.42
N TYR A 115 11.97 -5.11 -9.01
CA TYR A 115 10.84 -5.43 -9.87
C TYR A 115 10.14 -6.76 -9.49
N ALA A 116 10.38 -7.32 -8.29
CA ALA A 116 9.70 -8.52 -7.83
C ALA A 116 8.32 -8.19 -7.25
N SER A 117 7.26 -8.23 -8.06
CA SER A 117 5.91 -7.79 -7.66
C SER A 117 5.23 -8.72 -6.66
N ARG A 118 5.32 -10.03 -6.86
CA ARG A 118 4.59 -11.06 -6.08
C ARG A 118 4.83 -11.00 -4.56
N PRO A 119 6.07 -10.95 -4.03
CA PRO A 119 6.30 -10.87 -2.58
C PRO A 119 5.78 -9.57 -1.94
N MET A 120 5.64 -8.48 -2.72
CA MET A 120 5.17 -7.20 -2.19
C MET A 120 3.71 -7.27 -1.72
N VAL A 121 2.91 -8.16 -2.32
CA VAL A 121 1.51 -8.36 -1.92
C VAL A 121 1.43 -8.93 -0.49
N HIS A 122 2.30 -9.89 -0.15
CA HIS A 122 2.38 -10.45 1.21
C HIS A 122 2.83 -9.39 2.24
N ILE A 123 3.71 -8.47 1.84
CA ILE A 123 4.06 -7.31 2.68
C ILE A 123 2.83 -6.43 2.95
N PHE A 124 1.95 -6.21 1.96
CA PHE A 124 0.71 -5.47 2.18
C PHE A 124 -0.19 -6.13 3.21
N PHE A 125 -0.41 -7.44 3.11
CA PHE A 125 -1.29 -8.15 4.04
C PHE A 125 -0.79 -8.08 5.49
N ILE A 126 0.52 -8.23 5.71
CA ILE A 126 1.11 -8.07 7.06
C ILE A 126 0.99 -6.62 7.56
N ILE A 127 1.27 -5.62 6.70
CA ILE A 127 1.12 -4.21 7.08
C ILE A 127 -0.35 -3.89 7.41
N SER A 128 -1.30 -4.41 6.63
CA SER A 128 -2.74 -4.28 6.88
C SER A 128 -3.10 -4.88 8.24
N GLY A 129 -2.65 -6.09 8.54
CA GLY A 129 -2.81 -6.73 9.85
C GLY A 129 -2.27 -5.87 11.01
N PHE A 130 -1.07 -5.32 10.85
CA PHE A 130 -0.43 -4.47 11.83
C PHE A 130 -1.20 -3.17 12.06
N VAL A 131 -1.45 -2.40 11.00
CA VAL A 131 -2.01 -1.04 11.11
C VAL A 131 -3.46 -1.07 11.58
N LEU A 132 -4.24 -2.06 11.16
CA LEU A 132 -5.65 -2.19 11.56
C LEU A 132 -5.82 -2.60 13.02
N SER A 133 -4.90 -3.41 13.55
CA SER A 133 -4.95 -3.88 14.94
C SER A 133 -4.27 -2.94 15.93
N TYR A 134 -3.32 -2.10 15.48
CA TYR A 134 -2.49 -1.28 16.38
C TYR A 134 -3.30 -0.38 17.33
N LYS A 135 -4.24 0.42 16.80
CA LYS A 135 -5.07 1.30 17.64
C LYS A 135 -6.02 0.51 18.57
N PRO A 136 -6.77 -0.49 18.09
CA PRO A 136 -7.53 -1.39 18.97
C PRO A 136 -6.71 -2.01 20.09
N LEU A 137 -5.50 -2.52 19.80
CA LEU A 137 -4.60 -3.09 20.80
C LEU A 137 -4.16 -2.05 21.83
N GLN A 138 -3.82 -0.82 21.41
CA GLN A 138 -3.54 0.28 22.33
C GLN A 138 -4.71 0.55 23.30
N GLN A 139 -5.94 0.49 22.81
CA GLN A 139 -7.14 0.68 23.63
C GLN A 139 -7.37 -0.50 24.60
N ILE A 140 -7.07 -1.73 24.19
CA ILE A 140 -7.09 -2.91 25.05
C ILE A 140 -6.05 -2.77 26.18
N HIS A 141 -4.83 -2.35 25.87
CA HIS A 141 -3.79 -2.12 26.89
C HIS A 141 -4.16 -0.98 27.86
N ALA A 142 -4.86 0.04 27.38
CA ALA A 142 -5.39 1.12 28.20
C ALA A 142 -6.70 0.76 28.93
N GLN A 143 -7.20 -0.48 28.79
CA GLN A 143 -8.48 -0.96 29.33
C GLN A 143 -9.70 -0.11 28.93
N ASN A 144 -9.62 0.63 27.83
CA ASN A 144 -10.71 1.47 27.33
C ASN A 144 -11.58 0.72 26.31
N TYR A 145 -12.42 -0.19 26.83
CA TYR A 145 -13.23 -1.08 26.00
C TYR A 145 -14.37 -0.37 25.25
N LEU A 146 -14.88 0.76 25.77
CA LEU A 146 -15.88 1.56 25.08
C LEU A 146 -15.29 2.23 23.83
N ALA A 147 -14.09 2.80 23.95
CA ALA A 147 -13.40 3.37 22.79
C ALA A 147 -12.99 2.27 21.78
N LEU A 148 -12.68 1.06 22.26
CA LEU A 148 -12.40 -0.11 21.43
C LEU A 148 -13.62 -0.49 20.58
N THR A 149 -14.79 -0.66 21.19
CA THR A 149 -16.01 -1.04 20.45
C THR A 149 -16.38 -0.01 19.41
N ASN A 150 -16.28 1.29 19.74
CA ASN A 150 -16.51 2.36 18.77
C ASN A 150 -15.49 2.32 17.63
N THR A 151 -14.21 2.07 17.94
CA THR A 151 -13.15 2.00 16.93
C THR A 151 -13.32 0.80 15.99
N LEU A 152 -13.69 -0.37 16.51
CA LEU A 152 -13.93 -1.57 15.71
C LEU A 152 -15.18 -1.42 14.84
N SER A 153 -16.32 -1.00 15.41
CA SER A 153 -17.56 -0.74 14.66
C SER A 153 -17.33 0.24 13.50
N SER A 154 -16.67 1.36 13.82
CA SER A 154 -16.27 2.39 12.86
C SER A 154 -15.33 1.89 11.76
N SER A 155 -14.45 0.95 12.09
CA SER A 155 -13.52 0.35 11.13
C SER A 155 -14.24 -0.61 10.19
N VAL A 156 -15.13 -1.47 10.71
CA VAL A 156 -15.96 -2.39 9.94
C VAL A 156 -16.87 -1.64 8.96
N PHE A 157 -17.65 -0.67 9.45
CA PHE A 157 -18.64 0.06 8.64
C PHE A 157 -18.02 0.70 7.38
N ARG A 158 -16.87 1.37 7.55
CA ARG A 158 -16.22 2.10 6.45
C ARG A 158 -15.35 1.23 5.56
N ARG A 159 -15.01 0.00 5.96
CA ARG A 159 -14.00 -0.81 5.28
C ARG A 159 -14.41 -1.13 3.85
N ALA A 160 -15.65 -1.57 3.64
CA ALA A 160 -16.17 -1.89 2.31
C ALA A 160 -16.09 -0.68 1.39
N LEU A 161 -16.60 0.48 1.83
CA LEU A 161 -16.60 1.70 1.04
C LEU A 161 -15.18 2.16 0.68
N ARG A 162 -14.22 2.07 1.61
CA ARG A 162 -12.83 2.49 1.35
C ARG A 162 -12.11 1.62 0.34
N LEU A 163 -12.38 0.32 0.34
CA LEU A 163 -11.71 -0.63 -0.54
C LEU A 163 -12.40 -0.72 -1.91
N PHE A 164 -13.72 -0.95 -1.92
CA PHE A 164 -14.46 -1.22 -3.15
C PHE A 164 -14.75 0.04 -3.97
N LEU A 165 -15.05 1.18 -3.34
CA LEU A 165 -15.46 2.36 -4.11
C LEU A 165 -14.35 2.85 -5.07
N PRO A 166 -13.08 3.05 -4.64
CA PRO A 166 -12.01 3.40 -5.57
C PRO A 166 -11.71 2.28 -6.58
N SER A 167 -11.82 1.02 -6.16
CA SER A 167 -11.63 -0.14 -7.06
C SER A 167 -12.68 -0.17 -8.18
N PHE A 168 -13.95 0.05 -7.86
CA PHE A 168 -15.04 0.12 -8.83
C PHE A 168 -14.87 1.29 -9.79
N VAL A 169 -14.51 2.48 -9.29
CA VAL A 169 -14.21 3.63 -10.15
C VAL A 169 -13.10 3.29 -11.13
N THR A 170 -12.04 2.61 -10.67
CA THR A 170 -10.93 2.17 -11.54
C THR A 170 -11.40 1.18 -12.60
N LEU A 171 -12.23 0.20 -12.23
CA LEU A 171 -12.83 -0.76 -13.18
C LEU A 171 -13.67 -0.06 -14.24
N PHE A 172 -14.53 0.88 -13.85
CA PHE A 172 -15.34 1.65 -14.79
C PHE A 172 -14.46 2.48 -15.74
N VAL A 173 -13.42 3.14 -15.23
CA VAL A 173 -12.47 3.90 -16.07
C VAL A 173 -11.77 2.97 -17.05
N LEU A 174 -11.33 1.78 -16.63
CA LEU A 174 -10.68 0.83 -17.53
C LEU A 174 -11.64 0.27 -18.57
N ALA A 175 -12.88 -0.04 -18.20
CA ALA A 175 -13.90 -0.53 -19.12
C ALA A 175 -14.20 0.49 -20.22
N LEU A 176 -14.28 1.77 -19.86
CA LEU A 176 -14.40 2.86 -20.83
C LEU A 176 -13.13 2.98 -21.69
N ALA A 177 -11.94 2.85 -21.09
CA ALA A 177 -10.69 2.90 -21.83
C ALA A 177 -10.59 1.77 -22.88
N VAL A 178 -10.96 0.55 -22.53
CA VAL A 178 -11.03 -0.59 -23.47
C VAL A 178 -12.07 -0.32 -24.57
N PHE A 179 -13.27 0.15 -24.21
CA PHE A 179 -14.34 0.42 -25.17
C PHE A 179 -13.93 1.44 -26.25
N TYR A 180 -13.31 2.54 -25.85
CA TYR A 180 -12.84 3.59 -26.75
C TYR A 180 -11.49 3.28 -27.43
N GLY A 181 -10.89 2.10 -27.20
CA GLY A 181 -9.57 1.76 -27.74
C GLY A 181 -8.42 2.58 -27.13
N LEU A 182 -8.63 3.14 -25.94
CA LEU A 182 -7.59 3.78 -25.15
C LEU A 182 -6.70 2.76 -24.43
N SER A 183 -7.23 1.62 -24.01
CA SER A 183 -6.46 0.50 -23.46
C SER A 183 -6.52 -0.71 -24.38
N ASP A 184 -5.50 -1.57 -24.34
CA ASP A 184 -5.57 -2.87 -25.01
C ASP A 184 -6.56 -3.84 -24.36
N GLU A 185 -6.85 -4.92 -25.09
CA GLU A 185 -7.83 -5.94 -24.71
C GLU A 185 -7.19 -7.11 -23.92
N ARG A 186 -6.07 -6.87 -23.23
CA ARG A 186 -5.28 -7.94 -22.56
C ARG A 186 -5.99 -8.59 -21.38
N TYR A 187 -6.81 -7.83 -20.65
CA TYR A 187 -7.52 -8.31 -19.46
C TYR A 187 -9.05 -8.31 -19.61
N ALA A 188 -9.57 -7.69 -20.67
CA ALA A 188 -10.99 -7.67 -20.99
C ALA A 188 -11.19 -7.35 -22.47
N TRP A 189 -12.19 -7.98 -23.07
CA TRP A 189 -12.55 -7.76 -24.47
C TRP A 189 -13.40 -6.51 -24.63
N ARG A 190 -13.27 -5.85 -25.79
CA ARG A 190 -14.16 -4.76 -26.19
C ARG A 190 -15.50 -5.33 -26.66
N ARG A 191 -16.59 -4.84 -26.06
CA ARG A 191 -17.97 -5.16 -26.46
C ARG A 191 -18.43 -4.29 -27.62
N LEU A 192 -19.47 -4.73 -28.33
CA LEU A 192 -20.02 -4.01 -29.49
C LEU A 192 -20.74 -2.71 -29.07
N PHE A 193 -21.46 -2.75 -27.94
CA PHE A 193 -22.24 -1.62 -27.44
C PHE A 193 -21.73 -1.13 -26.08
N LEU A 194 -21.78 0.19 -25.84
CA LEU A 194 -21.34 0.79 -24.58
C LEU A 194 -22.18 0.28 -23.40
N SER A 195 -23.48 0.08 -23.60
CA SER A 195 -24.38 -0.48 -22.58
C SER A 195 -23.95 -1.87 -22.13
N GLU A 196 -23.49 -2.72 -23.06
CA GLU A 196 -22.96 -4.05 -22.75
C GLU A 196 -21.63 -3.98 -22.01
N GLN A 197 -20.75 -3.04 -22.38
CA GLN A 197 -19.49 -2.84 -21.64
C GLN A 197 -19.78 -2.40 -20.19
N LEU A 198 -20.72 -1.47 -20.01
CA LEU A 198 -21.12 -0.94 -18.70
C LEU A 198 -21.85 -1.98 -17.85
N SER A 199 -22.73 -2.79 -18.44
CA SER A 199 -23.38 -3.88 -17.72
C SER A 199 -22.37 -4.96 -17.31
N HIS A 200 -21.41 -5.27 -18.18
CA HIS A 200 -20.37 -6.23 -17.91
C HIS A 200 -19.43 -5.78 -16.79
N VAL A 201 -18.94 -4.54 -16.82
CA VAL A 201 -18.11 -4.03 -15.70
C VAL A 201 -18.89 -3.94 -14.40
N TRP A 202 -20.19 -3.63 -14.44
CA TRP A 202 -21.04 -3.69 -13.26
C TRP A 202 -21.14 -5.11 -12.69
N GLN A 203 -21.31 -6.12 -13.54
CA GLN A 203 -21.27 -7.52 -13.13
C GLN A 203 -19.91 -7.90 -12.53
N THR A 204 -18.80 -7.44 -13.11
CA THR A 204 -17.46 -7.64 -12.55
C THR A 204 -17.33 -7.01 -11.16
N CYS A 205 -17.87 -5.81 -10.94
CA CYS A 205 -17.89 -5.17 -9.61
C CYS A 205 -18.69 -6.00 -8.59
N LEU A 206 -19.86 -6.53 -8.99
CA LEU A 206 -20.67 -7.39 -8.13
C LEU A 206 -20.00 -8.72 -7.83
N GLN A 207 -19.33 -9.33 -8.81
CA GLN A 207 -18.54 -10.55 -8.61
C GLN A 207 -17.39 -10.30 -7.64
N LEU A 208 -16.62 -9.23 -7.83
CA LEU A 208 -15.54 -8.85 -6.92
C LEU A 208 -16.04 -8.68 -5.48
N PHE A 209 -17.20 -8.07 -5.29
CA PHE A 209 -17.80 -7.93 -3.96
C PHE A 209 -18.30 -9.27 -3.41
N ALA A 210 -18.94 -10.10 -4.22
CA ALA A 210 -19.45 -11.41 -3.83
C ALA A 210 -18.33 -12.38 -3.43
N GLU A 211 -17.19 -12.35 -4.13
CA GLU A 211 -16.00 -13.15 -3.83
C GLU A 211 -15.43 -12.88 -2.45
N SER A 212 -15.69 -11.70 -1.88
CA SER A 212 -15.27 -11.36 -0.52
C SER A 212 -15.96 -12.18 0.56
N TRP A 213 -17.06 -12.85 0.19
CA TRP A 213 -17.81 -13.76 1.04
C TRP A 213 -17.64 -15.23 0.64
N SER A 214 -16.95 -15.49 -0.49
CA SER A 214 -16.60 -16.85 -0.89
C SER A 214 -15.46 -17.35 -0.01
N MET A 215 -15.67 -18.47 0.67
CA MET A 215 -14.62 -19.13 1.48
C MET A 215 -13.77 -20.11 0.64
N LYS A 216 -13.91 -20.10 -0.70
CA LYS A 216 -13.22 -21.03 -1.61
C LYS A 216 -12.35 -20.27 -2.62
N ASP A 217 -11.09 -20.72 -2.73
CA ASP A 217 -10.09 -20.46 -3.76
C ASP A 217 -10.07 -19.04 -4.37
N LEU A 218 -9.79 -18.03 -3.53
CA LEU A 218 -9.56 -16.65 -3.98
C LEU A 218 -8.30 -16.49 -4.86
N GLU A 219 -7.41 -17.49 -4.89
CA GLU A 219 -6.16 -17.42 -5.63
C GLU A 219 -6.30 -17.63 -7.15
N SER A 220 -7.34 -18.36 -7.59
CA SER A 220 -7.55 -18.66 -9.03
C SER A 220 -8.33 -17.59 -9.79
N LEU A 221 -8.72 -16.50 -9.14
CA LEU A 221 -9.61 -15.49 -9.71
C LEU A 221 -8.85 -14.20 -10.01
N HIS A 222 -8.57 -14.00 -11.30
CA HIS A 222 -8.10 -12.73 -11.82
C HIS A 222 -9.30 -11.94 -12.34
N PRO A 223 -9.79 -10.93 -11.59
CA PRO A 223 -10.92 -10.14 -12.03
C PRO A 223 -10.61 -9.51 -13.38
N GLN A 224 -11.60 -9.56 -14.28
CA GLN A 224 -11.48 -8.96 -15.60
C GLN A 224 -11.23 -7.46 -15.48
N TYR A 225 -10.69 -6.87 -16.54
CA TYR A 225 -10.18 -5.50 -16.58
C TYR A 225 -8.90 -5.32 -15.78
N ASN A 226 -8.90 -5.56 -14.47
CA ASN A 226 -7.71 -5.30 -13.65
C ASN A 226 -7.38 -6.50 -12.76
N PRO A 227 -6.43 -7.37 -13.16
CA PRO A 227 -6.13 -8.58 -12.42
C PRO A 227 -5.64 -8.26 -11.00
N ALA A 228 -4.94 -7.14 -10.78
CA ALA A 228 -4.42 -6.75 -9.48
C ALA A 228 -5.51 -6.58 -8.39
N LEU A 229 -6.79 -6.45 -8.77
CA LEU A 229 -7.88 -6.32 -7.80
C LEU A 229 -8.23 -7.63 -7.07
N TRP A 230 -7.63 -8.76 -7.44
CA TRP A 230 -7.81 -10.05 -6.74
C TRP A 230 -7.50 -9.95 -5.23
N THR A 231 -6.64 -9.02 -4.83
CA THR A 231 -6.28 -8.80 -3.41
C THR A 231 -7.35 -8.07 -2.62
N ILE A 232 -8.27 -7.33 -3.25
CA ILE A 232 -9.27 -6.49 -2.57
C ILE A 232 -10.29 -7.33 -1.78
N PRO A 233 -10.86 -8.43 -2.33
CA PRO A 233 -11.71 -9.34 -1.57
C PRO A 233 -11.00 -9.99 -0.37
N ILE A 234 -9.72 -10.33 -0.52
CA ILE A 234 -8.88 -10.87 0.56
C ILE A 234 -8.68 -9.81 1.64
N GLU A 235 -8.27 -8.59 1.27
CA GLU A 235 -8.10 -7.46 2.19
C GLU A 235 -9.38 -7.17 2.98
N PHE A 236 -10.55 -7.30 2.35
CA PHE A 236 -11.83 -7.13 3.03
C PHE A 236 -12.11 -8.27 4.01
N SER A 237 -12.17 -9.52 3.54
CA SER A 237 -12.53 -10.69 4.34
C SER A 237 -11.58 -10.89 5.53
N GLN A 238 -10.27 -10.80 5.30
CA GLN A 238 -9.24 -10.98 6.33
C GLN A 238 -9.21 -9.83 7.33
N SER A 239 -9.60 -8.61 6.92
CA SER A 239 -9.78 -7.52 7.89
C SER A 239 -10.96 -7.73 8.82
N LEU A 240 -12.08 -8.29 8.32
CA LEU A 240 -13.24 -8.61 9.17
C LEU A 240 -12.89 -9.72 10.16
N LEU A 241 -12.21 -10.77 9.70
CA LEU A 241 -11.70 -11.83 10.56
C LEU A 241 -10.77 -11.26 11.63
N LEU A 242 -9.82 -10.40 11.25
CA LEU A 242 -8.92 -9.73 12.18
C LEU A 242 -9.69 -8.91 13.24
N PHE A 243 -10.70 -8.13 12.85
CA PHE A 243 -11.50 -7.36 13.81
C PHE A 243 -12.25 -8.28 14.79
N LEU A 244 -12.75 -9.41 14.31
CA LEU A 244 -13.38 -10.42 15.15
C LEU A 244 -12.36 -11.05 16.11
N THR A 245 -11.16 -11.38 15.65
CA THR A 245 -10.07 -11.90 16.50
C THR A 245 -9.67 -10.88 17.57
N VAL A 246 -9.49 -9.61 17.22
CA VAL A 246 -9.19 -8.54 18.19
C VAL A 246 -10.31 -8.42 19.23
N LEU A 247 -11.58 -8.46 18.82
CA LEU A 247 -12.72 -8.40 19.72
C LEU A 247 -12.75 -9.61 20.66
N GLY A 248 -12.63 -10.82 20.12
CA GLY A 248 -12.66 -12.07 20.88
C GLY A 248 -11.52 -12.19 21.89
N LEU A 249 -10.33 -11.72 21.54
CA LEU A 249 -9.15 -11.75 22.41
C LEU A 249 -8.99 -10.49 23.28
N SER A 250 -9.92 -9.52 23.19
CA SER A 250 -9.81 -8.22 23.88
C SER A 250 -9.81 -8.33 25.40
N ARG A 251 -10.49 -9.34 25.96
CA ARG A 251 -10.60 -9.58 27.41
C ARG A 251 -9.57 -10.56 27.96
N CYS A 252 -8.77 -11.17 27.09
CA CYS A 252 -7.71 -12.07 27.52
C CYS A 252 -6.55 -11.27 28.15
N THR A 253 -5.84 -11.90 29.10
CA THR A 253 -4.53 -11.40 29.52
C THR A 253 -3.56 -11.43 28.35
N VAL A 254 -2.51 -10.59 28.38
CA VAL A 254 -1.54 -10.46 27.27
C VAL A 254 -0.97 -11.83 26.86
N HIS A 255 -0.53 -12.64 27.84
CA HIS A 255 0.06 -13.95 27.56
C HIS A 255 -0.95 -14.92 26.92
N VAL A 256 -2.18 -14.96 27.44
CA VAL A 256 -3.25 -15.80 26.87
C VAL A 256 -3.59 -15.33 25.46
N ARG A 257 -3.70 -14.02 25.24
CA ARG A 257 -3.93 -13.44 23.91
C ARG A 257 -2.83 -13.84 22.92
N LEU A 258 -1.56 -13.73 23.31
CA LEU A 258 -0.43 -14.11 22.46
C LEU A 258 -0.42 -15.60 22.13
N VAL A 259 -0.66 -16.47 23.12
CA VAL A 259 -0.71 -17.92 22.93
C VAL A 259 -1.88 -18.29 22.02
N LEU A 260 -3.07 -17.75 22.26
CA LEU A 260 -4.25 -18.02 21.42
C LEU A 260 -4.05 -17.50 20.00
N LEU A 261 -3.53 -16.28 19.83
CA LEU A 261 -3.23 -15.72 18.52
C LEU A 261 -2.22 -16.57 17.75
N ALA A 262 -1.13 -16.98 18.41
CA ALA A 262 -0.13 -17.87 17.82
C ALA A 262 -0.74 -19.23 17.45
N SER A 263 -1.55 -19.83 18.32
CA SER A 263 -2.24 -21.10 18.05
C SER A 263 -3.21 -21.01 16.87
N ILE A 264 -3.95 -19.91 16.74
CA ILE A 264 -4.85 -19.69 15.60
C ILE A 264 -4.03 -19.52 14.31
N ALA A 265 -2.97 -18.70 14.33
CA ALA A 265 -2.12 -18.49 13.15
C ALA A 265 -1.44 -19.80 12.70
N VAL A 266 -0.92 -20.57 13.65
CA VAL A 266 -0.42 -21.95 13.47
C VAL A 266 -1.51 -22.78 12.80
N PHE A 267 -2.68 -22.93 13.42
CA PHE A 267 -3.78 -23.72 12.86
C PHE A 267 -4.14 -23.30 11.42
N CYS A 268 -4.23 -21.99 11.14
CA CYS A 268 -4.48 -21.48 9.79
C CYS A 268 -3.38 -21.85 8.79
N PHE A 269 -2.11 -21.80 9.19
CA PHE A 269 -0.98 -22.24 8.37
C PHE A 269 -1.11 -23.72 8.01
N TRP A 270 -1.37 -24.59 8.99
CA TRP A 270 -1.56 -26.02 8.69
C TRP A 270 -2.78 -26.32 7.80
N ASN A 271 -3.78 -25.43 7.75
CA ASN A 271 -4.96 -25.56 6.89
C ASN A 271 -4.85 -24.81 5.56
N GLY A 272 -3.66 -24.33 5.19
CA GLY A 272 -3.45 -23.67 3.89
C GLY A 272 -3.92 -22.21 3.82
N GLN A 273 -4.32 -21.59 4.94
CA GLN A 273 -4.91 -20.25 4.98
C GLN A 273 -3.85 -19.15 5.13
N LEU A 274 -2.92 -19.01 4.18
CA LEU A 274 -1.75 -18.11 4.30
C LEU A 274 -2.13 -16.64 4.53
N TYR A 275 -3.11 -16.11 3.82
CA TYR A 275 -3.51 -14.71 3.96
C TYR A 275 -4.02 -14.41 5.38
N THR A 276 -4.72 -15.35 5.99
CA THR A 276 -5.13 -15.26 7.41
C THR A 276 -3.90 -15.19 8.33
N VAL A 277 -2.89 -16.02 8.08
CA VAL A 277 -1.63 -16.04 8.84
C VAL A 277 -0.95 -14.67 8.78
N GLU A 278 -0.93 -14.03 7.62
CA GLU A 278 -0.29 -12.72 7.41
C GLU A 278 -1.00 -11.60 8.18
N PHE A 279 -2.33 -11.55 8.13
CA PHE A 279 -3.11 -10.58 8.89
C PHE A 279 -2.94 -10.77 10.41
N LEU A 280 -3.06 -12.02 10.89
CA LEU A 280 -2.88 -12.34 12.31
C LEU A 280 -1.44 -12.14 12.78
N GLY A 281 -0.46 -12.41 11.91
CA GLY A 281 0.93 -12.16 12.18
C GLY A 281 1.26 -10.67 12.22
N GLY A 282 0.64 -9.84 11.38
CA GLY A 282 0.67 -8.39 11.51
C GLY A 282 0.15 -7.90 12.87
N MET A 283 -0.95 -8.49 13.35
CA MET A 283 -1.47 -8.23 14.71
C MET A 283 -0.50 -8.67 15.80
N LEU A 284 0.11 -9.84 15.66
CA LEU A 284 1.12 -10.32 16.60
C LEU A 284 2.30 -9.35 16.68
N MET A 285 2.78 -8.86 15.54
CA MET A 285 3.87 -7.89 15.48
C MET A 285 3.48 -6.53 16.09
N ALA A 286 2.24 -6.09 15.89
CA ALA A 286 1.72 -4.87 16.52
C ALA A 286 1.69 -5.00 18.06
N GLU A 287 1.19 -6.12 18.57
CA GLU A 287 1.19 -6.43 20.01
C GLU A 287 2.61 -6.45 20.59
N LEU A 288 3.54 -7.16 19.95
CA LEU A 288 4.94 -7.23 20.38
C LEU A 288 5.59 -5.84 20.40
N THR A 289 5.31 -5.02 19.39
CA THR A 289 5.82 -3.64 19.33
C THR A 289 5.29 -2.80 20.49
N LEU A 290 4.02 -2.94 20.85
CA LEU A 290 3.44 -2.22 22.00
C LEU A 290 4.05 -2.68 23.34
N LEU A 291 4.30 -3.97 23.50
CA LEU A 291 4.93 -4.53 24.71
C LEU A 291 6.38 -4.10 24.86
N GLN A 292 7.14 -4.07 23.76
CA GLN A 292 8.51 -3.54 23.75
C GLN A 292 8.51 -2.08 24.19
N ASN A 293 7.61 -1.25 23.64
CA ASN A 293 7.53 0.17 23.98
C ASN A 293 7.18 0.41 25.45
N ARG A 294 6.25 -0.39 26.00
CA ARG A 294 5.90 -0.32 27.42
C ARG A 294 7.09 -0.64 28.33
N SER A 295 7.94 -1.59 27.93
CA SER A 295 9.12 -1.99 28.70
C SER A 295 10.17 -0.89 28.80
N PHE A 296 10.25 0.01 27.81
CA PHE A 296 11.11 1.21 27.86
C PHE A 296 10.51 2.36 28.68
N ASP A 297 9.17 2.50 28.70
CA ASP A 297 8.48 3.62 29.37
C ASP A 297 8.09 3.34 30.84
N THR A 298 8.46 2.18 31.42
CA THR A 298 8.11 1.83 32.81
C THR A 298 9.36 1.49 33.65
N PRO A 299 9.89 2.40 34.49
CA PRO A 299 10.34 1.99 35.81
C PRO A 299 9.08 1.70 36.62
N LEU A 300 8.88 0.44 36.99
CA LEU A 300 7.73 -0.02 37.77
C LEU A 300 7.46 0.90 38.96
N ALA A 301 6.32 1.57 38.95
CA ALA A 301 5.69 2.22 40.09
C ALA A 301 5.19 1.17 41.11
N SER A 302 6.09 0.28 41.55
CA SER A 302 5.91 -0.50 42.76
C SER A 302 6.75 0.18 43.85
N PRO A 303 6.15 0.61 44.97
CA PRO A 303 6.90 1.14 46.11
C PRO A 303 8.00 0.18 46.60
N VAL A 304 7.84 -1.11 46.33
CA VAL A 304 8.80 -2.18 46.68
C VAL A 304 9.98 -2.23 45.70
N ALA A 305 9.76 -1.94 44.41
CA ALA A 305 10.83 -1.88 43.41
C ALA A 305 11.73 -0.65 43.61
N ALA A 306 11.17 0.48 44.06
CA ALA A 306 11.94 1.67 44.42
C ALA A 306 12.82 1.48 45.68
N LEU A 307 12.41 0.60 46.61
CA LEU A 307 13.21 0.23 47.78
C LEU A 307 14.33 -0.76 47.43
N LEU A 308 14.08 -1.70 46.51
CA LEU A 308 15.11 -2.63 46.02
C LEU A 308 16.13 -1.94 45.10
N ALA A 309 15.71 -0.99 44.28
CA ALA A 309 16.59 -0.19 43.43
C ALA A 309 17.56 0.72 44.22
N LYS A 310 17.33 0.92 45.52
CA LYS A 310 18.22 1.68 46.40
C LYS A 310 19.41 0.84 46.92
N PHE A 311 19.37 -0.48 46.74
CA PHE A 311 20.42 -1.42 47.14
C PHE A 311 21.14 -2.08 45.94
N GLU A 312 20.70 -1.81 44.72
CA GLU A 312 21.35 -2.30 43.51
C GLU A 312 22.43 -1.30 43.06
N GLU A 313 23.69 -1.73 43.11
CA GLU A 313 24.82 -0.97 42.58
C GLU A 313 24.58 -0.52 41.13
N PRO A 314 25.10 0.66 40.72
CA PRO A 314 24.92 1.15 39.36
C PRO A 314 25.47 0.13 38.34
N PRO A 315 24.70 -0.21 37.29
CA PRO A 315 25.15 -1.19 36.31
C PRO A 315 26.37 -0.65 35.56
N THR A 316 27.45 -1.42 35.57
CA THR A 316 28.65 -1.16 34.77
C THR A 316 28.29 -1.15 33.26
N PRO A 317 28.81 -0.20 32.45
CA PRO A 317 28.31 0.03 31.09
C PRO A 317 28.88 -0.93 30.01
N SER A 318 29.59 -1.99 30.38
CA SER A 318 30.45 -2.73 29.45
C SER A 318 29.81 -3.96 28.80
N GLY A 319 28.66 -4.46 29.29
CA GLY A 319 28.02 -5.69 28.78
C GLY A 319 26.91 -5.51 27.73
N CYS A 320 26.31 -4.32 27.62
CA CYS A 320 25.11 -4.11 26.79
C CYS A 320 25.41 -3.89 25.30
N SER A 321 26.60 -3.39 24.94
CA SER A 321 26.92 -3.09 23.54
C SER A 321 27.01 -4.35 22.67
N PHE A 322 27.61 -5.44 23.18
CA PHE A 322 27.78 -6.67 22.42
C PHE A 322 26.44 -7.38 22.15
N LYS A 323 25.58 -7.50 23.17
CA LYS A 323 24.22 -8.07 22.99
C LYS A 323 23.39 -7.24 22.01
N GLN A 324 23.43 -5.92 22.10
CA GLN A 324 22.72 -5.04 21.16
C GLN A 324 23.27 -5.15 19.73
N ARG A 325 24.59 -5.29 19.56
CA ARG A 325 25.23 -5.54 18.25
C ARG A 325 24.80 -6.89 17.69
N LEU A 326 24.76 -7.94 18.49
CA LEU A 326 24.28 -9.26 18.06
C LEU A 326 22.80 -9.24 17.66
N VAL A 327 21.94 -8.57 18.42
CA VAL A 327 20.52 -8.42 18.06
C VAL A 327 20.37 -7.64 16.75
N LYS A 328 21.11 -6.55 16.56
CA LYS A 328 21.12 -5.80 15.29
C LYS A 328 21.64 -6.66 14.13
N ALA A 329 22.71 -7.43 14.35
CA ALA A 329 23.26 -8.34 13.35
C ALA A 329 22.27 -9.45 12.98
N PHE A 330 21.55 -10.01 13.96
CA PHE A 330 20.48 -10.99 13.74
C PHE A 330 19.36 -10.41 12.87
N TRP A 331 18.84 -9.22 13.22
CA TRP A 331 17.79 -8.58 12.41
C TRP A 331 18.28 -8.17 11.03
N GLY A 332 19.54 -7.76 10.91
CA GLY A 332 20.18 -7.50 9.61
C GLY A 332 20.29 -8.76 8.75
N ALA A 333 20.76 -9.87 9.32
CA ALA A 333 20.82 -11.16 8.63
C ALA A 333 19.41 -11.67 8.27
N ASN A 334 18.42 -11.49 9.15
CA ASN A 334 17.03 -11.84 8.88
C ASN A 334 16.44 -11.02 7.73
N PHE A 335 16.75 -9.71 7.67
CA PHE A 335 16.35 -8.86 6.56
C PHE A 335 16.97 -9.31 5.24
N VAL A 336 18.29 -9.57 5.23
CA VAL A 336 18.99 -10.08 4.03
C VAL A 336 18.40 -11.42 3.59
N CYS A 337 18.12 -12.34 4.52
CA CYS A 337 17.46 -13.61 4.22
C CYS A 337 16.07 -13.38 3.57
N GLY A 338 15.26 -12.49 4.14
CA GLY A 338 13.96 -12.12 3.57
C GLY A 338 14.07 -11.52 2.16
N LEU A 339 15.07 -10.66 1.91
CA LEU A 339 15.32 -10.11 0.57
C LEU A 339 15.75 -11.19 -0.44
N PHE A 340 16.55 -12.17 0.00
CA PHE A 340 16.95 -13.29 -0.85
C PHE A 340 15.73 -14.11 -1.28
N ILE A 341 14.87 -14.49 -0.33
CA ILE A 341 13.66 -15.27 -0.59
C ILE A 341 12.66 -14.46 -1.45
N ALA A 342 12.54 -13.15 -1.20
CA ALA A 342 11.72 -12.26 -2.03
C ALA A 342 12.26 -12.08 -3.46
N SER A 343 13.53 -12.41 -3.72
CA SER A 343 14.12 -12.33 -5.06
C SER A 343 13.86 -13.59 -5.92
N TRP A 344 12.78 -14.31 -5.62
CA TRP A 344 12.40 -15.56 -6.29
C TRP A 344 12.10 -15.33 -7.79
N PRO A 345 12.68 -16.12 -8.71
CA PRO A 345 12.41 -16.00 -10.14
C PRO A 345 11.04 -16.60 -10.52
N ASN A 346 10.34 -15.99 -11.48
CA ASN A 346 9.00 -16.45 -11.86
C ASN A 346 9.00 -17.65 -12.81
N VAL A 347 10.12 -17.89 -13.48
CA VAL A 347 10.33 -18.98 -14.44
C VAL A 347 11.64 -19.69 -14.07
N HIS A 348 11.75 -20.98 -14.39
CA HIS A 348 12.95 -21.79 -14.20
C HIS A 348 13.54 -21.71 -12.77
N THR A 349 12.68 -21.84 -11.77
CA THR A 349 13.04 -21.77 -10.34
C THR A 349 14.10 -22.80 -9.92
N GLU A 350 14.15 -23.92 -10.62
CA GLU A 350 15.08 -25.02 -10.36
C GLU A 350 16.55 -24.68 -10.68
N GLU A 351 16.80 -23.64 -11.48
CA GLU A 351 18.19 -23.28 -11.84
C GLU A 351 18.93 -22.52 -10.75
N VAL A 352 18.19 -21.90 -9.81
CA VAL A 352 18.79 -21.10 -8.75
C VAL A 352 18.99 -21.97 -7.52
N TRP A 353 20.24 -22.39 -7.25
CA TRP A 353 20.59 -23.35 -6.17
C TRP A 353 19.86 -23.13 -4.83
N GLY A 354 19.86 -21.89 -4.30
CA GLY A 354 19.22 -21.59 -3.02
C GLY A 354 17.70 -21.62 -3.07
N ILE A 355 17.10 -21.18 -4.18
CA ILE A 355 15.65 -21.18 -4.38
C ILE A 355 15.14 -22.59 -4.69
N ARG A 356 15.87 -23.37 -5.49
CA ARG A 356 15.63 -24.80 -5.72
C ARG A 356 15.53 -25.57 -4.41
N PHE A 357 16.46 -25.33 -3.49
CA PHE A 357 16.41 -25.96 -2.17
C PHE A 357 15.13 -25.60 -1.41
N LEU A 358 14.73 -24.33 -1.40
CA LEU A 358 13.48 -23.90 -0.77
C LEU A 358 12.26 -24.51 -1.45
N ASN A 359 12.22 -24.55 -2.78
CA ASN A 359 11.13 -25.12 -3.56
C ASN A 359 10.94 -26.63 -3.26
N ALA A 360 12.04 -27.36 -3.12
CA ALA A 360 12.03 -28.77 -2.74
C ALA A 360 11.52 -29.02 -1.31
N HIS A 361 11.59 -28.01 -0.44
CA HIS A 361 11.14 -28.08 0.96
C HIS A 361 9.83 -27.31 1.21
N THR A 362 9.10 -26.95 0.16
CA THR A 362 7.79 -26.32 0.30
C THR A 362 6.83 -27.26 1.06
N PRO A 363 6.17 -26.80 2.15
CA PRO A 363 5.24 -27.65 2.89
C PRO A 363 4.12 -28.17 1.99
N ARG A 364 3.68 -29.43 2.20
CA ARG A 364 2.71 -30.12 1.34
C ARG A 364 1.38 -29.40 1.13
N MET A 365 1.00 -28.49 2.03
CA MET A 365 -0.23 -27.72 1.96
C MET A 365 -0.15 -26.55 0.97
N TYR A 366 1.06 -26.25 0.46
CA TYR A 366 1.35 -25.09 -0.37
C TYR A 366 2.03 -25.51 -1.66
N SER A 367 1.94 -24.64 -2.66
CA SER A 367 2.58 -24.85 -3.96
C SER A 367 3.59 -23.74 -4.26
N GLY A 368 4.75 -24.15 -4.78
CA GLY A 368 5.81 -23.25 -5.21
C GLY A 368 6.25 -22.25 -4.14
N GLN A 369 6.12 -20.97 -4.46
CA GLN A 369 6.69 -19.82 -3.74
C GLN A 369 5.79 -19.23 -2.63
N GLN A 370 4.52 -19.63 -2.52
CA GLN A 370 3.51 -18.97 -1.67
C GLN A 370 3.94 -18.87 -0.18
N ALA A 371 4.30 -20.01 0.42
CA ALA A 371 4.72 -20.07 1.82
C ALA A 371 6.03 -19.32 2.08
N TRP A 372 6.92 -19.31 1.08
CA TRP A 372 8.21 -18.65 1.15
C TRP A 372 8.06 -17.12 1.07
N PHE A 373 7.15 -16.61 0.24
CA PHE A 373 6.84 -15.18 0.22
C PHE A 373 6.19 -14.70 1.51
N CYS A 374 5.31 -15.51 2.10
CA CYS A 374 4.78 -15.25 3.44
C CYS A 374 5.91 -15.10 4.47
N LEU A 375 6.85 -16.06 4.50
CA LEU A 375 8.01 -16.01 5.38
C LEU A 375 8.90 -14.79 5.11
N ALA A 376 9.21 -14.49 3.85
CA ALA A 376 10.02 -13.35 3.45
C ALA A 376 9.38 -12.03 3.90
N ALA A 377 8.07 -11.88 3.72
CA ALA A 377 7.34 -10.71 4.16
C ALA A 377 7.39 -10.55 5.68
N PHE A 378 7.23 -11.64 6.45
CA PHE A 378 7.42 -11.62 7.91
C PHE A 378 8.82 -11.15 8.29
N GLN A 379 9.86 -11.68 7.64
CA GLN A 379 11.24 -11.32 7.94
C GLN A 379 11.53 -9.85 7.64
N ILE A 380 11.06 -9.35 6.50
CA ILE A 380 11.25 -7.96 6.05
C ILE A 380 10.52 -7.00 7.00
N VAL A 381 9.22 -7.21 7.25
CA VAL A 381 8.43 -6.31 8.09
C VAL A 381 8.94 -6.37 9.54
N ALA A 382 9.29 -7.56 10.06
CA ALA A 382 9.80 -7.69 11.42
C ALA A 382 11.13 -6.96 11.59
N ALA A 383 12.05 -7.11 10.64
CA ALA A 383 13.30 -6.35 10.65
C ALA A 383 13.05 -4.83 10.62
N CYS A 384 12.06 -4.36 9.84
CA CYS A 384 11.67 -2.95 9.84
C CYS A 384 11.14 -2.46 11.19
N THR A 385 10.45 -3.31 11.97
CA THR A 385 10.01 -2.92 13.33
C THR A 385 11.17 -2.77 14.32
N GLN A 386 12.29 -3.46 14.10
CA GLN A 386 13.40 -3.55 15.07
C GLN A 386 14.62 -2.69 14.70
N LEU A 387 14.84 -2.41 13.41
CA LEU A 387 16.00 -1.65 12.91
C LEU A 387 15.62 -0.20 12.58
N THR A 388 16.15 0.74 13.35
CA THR A 388 15.93 2.19 13.13
C THR A 388 16.44 2.68 11.78
N CYS A 389 17.54 2.12 11.28
CA CYS A 389 18.09 2.46 9.96
C CYS A 389 17.08 2.15 8.83
N LEU A 390 16.36 1.02 8.92
CA LEU A 390 15.30 0.70 7.95
C LEU A 390 14.11 1.64 8.10
N GLN A 391 13.74 2.00 9.34
CA GLN A 391 12.67 2.97 9.58
C GLN A 391 13.01 4.35 8.99
N GLU A 392 14.25 4.82 9.14
CA GLU A 392 14.74 6.07 8.57
C GLU A 392 14.66 6.06 7.03
N LEU A 393 15.06 4.94 6.40
CA LEU A 393 14.95 4.76 4.95
C LEU A 393 13.50 4.94 4.45
N PHE A 394 12.54 4.31 5.13
CA PHE A 394 11.13 4.41 4.77
C PHE A 394 10.43 5.68 5.28
N ASN A 395 11.08 6.47 6.13
CA ASN A 395 10.60 7.79 6.57
C ASN A 395 11.09 8.94 5.68
N THR A 396 11.87 8.65 4.62
CA THR A 396 12.26 9.66 3.63
C THR A 396 11.03 10.28 2.95
N ASP A 397 11.13 11.53 2.51
CA ASP A 397 10.04 12.25 1.85
C ASP A 397 9.50 11.51 0.61
N MET A 398 10.39 10.85 -0.14
CA MET A 398 10.01 10.04 -1.30
C MET A 398 9.19 8.82 -0.90
N ALA A 399 9.65 8.04 0.10
CA ALA A 399 8.93 6.88 0.58
C ALA A 399 7.57 7.27 1.16
N GLN A 400 7.50 8.36 1.93
CA GLN A 400 6.24 8.89 2.46
C GLN A 400 5.30 9.38 1.36
N TYR A 401 5.83 10.00 0.31
CA TYR A 401 5.04 10.39 -0.86
C TYR A 401 4.42 9.18 -1.56
N LEU A 402 5.24 8.16 -1.85
CA LEU A 402 4.75 6.89 -2.39
C LEU A 402 3.73 6.24 -1.45
N GLY A 403 3.95 6.34 -0.13
CA GLY A 403 3.01 5.84 0.89
C GLY A 403 1.63 6.50 0.80
N ASN A 404 1.58 7.80 0.54
CA ASN A 404 0.33 8.56 0.40
C ASN A 404 -0.46 8.13 -0.85
N ILE A 405 0.23 7.88 -1.98
CA ILE A 405 -0.42 7.48 -3.25
C ILE A 405 -0.49 5.96 -3.43
N SER A 406 0.00 5.17 -2.47
CA SER A 406 0.23 3.73 -2.62
C SER A 406 -0.99 2.94 -3.13
N PHE A 407 -2.16 3.20 -2.55
CA PHE A 407 -3.39 2.54 -2.98
C PHE A 407 -3.81 2.97 -4.40
N ALA A 408 -3.74 4.26 -4.71
CA ALA A 408 -4.04 4.77 -6.05
C ALA A 408 -3.06 4.24 -7.12
N LEU A 409 -1.78 4.13 -6.78
CA LEU A 409 -0.75 3.53 -7.63
C LEU A 409 -1.03 2.05 -7.89
N TYR A 410 -1.37 1.32 -6.83
CA TYR A 410 -1.77 -0.08 -6.93
C TYR A 410 -3.01 -0.27 -7.82
N LEU A 411 -4.00 0.63 -7.77
CA LEU A 411 -5.19 0.51 -8.61
C LEU A 411 -4.93 0.89 -10.08
N THR A 412 -4.17 1.95 -10.33
CA THR A 412 -4.11 2.60 -11.65
C THR A 412 -2.95 2.17 -12.54
N HIS A 413 -1.96 1.41 -12.04
CA HIS A 413 -0.80 1.01 -12.84
C HIS A 413 -1.19 0.21 -14.08
N ASN A 414 -2.08 -0.80 -13.97
CA ASN A 414 -2.54 -1.59 -15.12
C ASN A 414 -3.32 -0.76 -16.15
N LEU A 415 -4.10 0.23 -15.70
CA LEU A 415 -4.75 1.20 -16.59
C LEU A 415 -3.73 1.98 -17.42
N CYS A 416 -2.66 2.45 -16.76
CA CYS A 416 -1.60 3.20 -17.42
C CYS A 416 -0.80 2.31 -18.37
N LEU A 417 -0.41 1.11 -17.95
CA LEU A 417 0.36 0.18 -18.77
C LEU A 417 -0.44 -0.27 -20.00
N GLY A 418 -1.68 -0.75 -19.84
CA GLY A 418 -2.54 -1.15 -20.95
C GLY A 418 -2.86 -0.02 -21.94
N SER A 419 -2.78 1.24 -21.49
CA SER A 419 -2.91 2.41 -22.38
C SER A 419 -1.58 2.81 -23.05
N LEU A 420 -0.47 2.77 -22.34
CA LEU A 420 0.81 3.31 -22.84
C LEU A 420 1.60 2.28 -23.66
N GLU A 421 1.58 1.02 -23.23
CA GLU A 421 2.38 -0.05 -23.85
C GLU A 421 2.06 -0.24 -25.34
N PRO A 422 0.79 -0.39 -25.78
CA PRO A 422 0.49 -0.57 -27.20
C PRO A 422 0.93 0.60 -28.09
N ARG A 423 0.98 1.81 -27.54
CA ARG A 423 1.34 3.04 -28.28
C ARG A 423 2.83 3.24 -28.40
N PHE A 424 3.58 2.94 -27.33
CA PHE A 424 5.01 3.25 -27.24
C PHE A 424 5.91 2.02 -27.43
N ASN A 425 5.46 0.81 -27.10
CA ASN A 425 6.27 -0.40 -27.32
C ASN A 425 6.73 -0.58 -28.78
N PRO A 426 5.91 -0.29 -29.82
CA PRO A 426 6.37 -0.35 -31.20
C PRO A 426 7.49 0.65 -31.52
N LEU A 427 7.50 1.81 -30.84
CA LEU A 427 8.57 2.80 -30.97
C LEU A 427 9.86 2.31 -30.30
N PHE A 428 9.75 1.75 -29.09
CA PHE A 428 10.91 1.25 -28.35
C PHE A 428 11.47 -0.04 -28.93
N ALA A 429 10.66 -0.86 -29.61
CA ALA A 429 11.11 -2.05 -30.31
C ALA A 429 12.20 -1.75 -31.37
N ARG A 430 12.31 -0.49 -31.84
CA ARG A 430 13.39 -0.03 -32.73
C ARG A 430 14.79 -0.12 -32.10
N PHE A 431 14.89 -0.06 -30.77
CA PHE A 431 16.16 -0.29 -30.06
C PHE A 431 16.60 -1.77 -30.10
N GLY A 432 15.68 -2.67 -30.46
CA GLY A 432 15.88 -4.12 -30.57
C GLY A 432 15.63 -4.83 -29.24
N LYS A 433 14.83 -5.92 -29.26
CA LYS A 433 14.61 -6.79 -28.09
C LYS A 433 15.49 -8.05 -28.10
N VAL A 434 16.42 -8.15 -29.05
CA VAL A 434 17.27 -9.33 -29.21
C VAL A 434 18.57 -9.17 -28.43
N THR A 435 19.30 -8.07 -28.61
CA THR A 435 20.61 -7.86 -28.00
C THR A 435 20.51 -7.39 -26.55
N PHE A 436 21.57 -7.63 -25.77
CA PHE A 436 21.70 -7.18 -24.37
C PHE A 436 21.37 -5.69 -24.22
N TRP A 437 22.10 -4.83 -24.95
CA TRP A 437 21.92 -3.38 -24.88
C TRP A 437 20.56 -2.93 -25.40
N GLY A 438 20.03 -3.59 -26.44
CA GLY A 438 18.70 -3.28 -26.96
C GLY A 438 17.60 -3.53 -25.91
N ARG A 439 17.65 -4.67 -25.19
CA ARG A 439 16.72 -4.98 -24.09
C ARG A 439 16.83 -3.94 -22.97
N HIS A 440 18.05 -3.57 -22.57
CA HIS A 440 18.29 -2.56 -21.54
C HIS A 440 17.79 -1.16 -21.94
N LEU A 441 18.06 -0.73 -23.18
CA LEU A 441 17.60 0.57 -23.70
C LEU A 441 16.08 0.61 -23.84
N THR A 442 15.46 -0.48 -24.29
CA THR A 442 13.99 -0.61 -24.36
C THR A 442 13.37 -0.48 -22.98
N TRP A 443 13.94 -1.17 -21.97
CA TRP A 443 13.48 -1.10 -20.59
C TRP A 443 13.60 0.32 -20.03
N LEU A 444 14.76 0.96 -20.21
CA LEU A 444 15.02 2.31 -19.72
C LEU A 444 14.13 3.34 -20.41
N ALA A 445 13.96 3.26 -21.73
CA ALA A 445 13.10 4.15 -22.49
C ALA A 445 11.62 4.03 -22.06
N GLY A 446 11.15 2.80 -21.86
CA GLY A 446 9.81 2.54 -21.29
C GLY A 446 9.66 3.16 -19.91
N LEU A 447 10.63 2.97 -19.03
CA LEU A 447 10.59 3.53 -17.68
C LEU A 447 10.55 5.06 -17.69
N VAL A 448 11.37 5.72 -18.52
CA VAL A 448 11.40 7.18 -18.65
C VAL A 448 10.06 7.76 -19.11
N VAL A 449 9.31 7.04 -19.95
CA VAL A 449 8.01 7.51 -20.46
C VAL A 449 6.85 7.12 -19.53
N TYR A 450 6.82 5.87 -19.03
CA TYR A 450 5.68 5.36 -18.29
C TYR A 450 5.68 5.81 -16.84
N LEU A 451 6.84 5.87 -16.18
CA LEU A 451 6.94 6.23 -14.77
C LEU A 451 6.33 7.62 -14.47
N PRO A 452 6.64 8.71 -15.21
CA PRO A 452 6.04 10.00 -14.93
C PRO A 452 4.53 9.99 -15.10
N VAL A 453 4.01 9.32 -16.13
CA VAL A 453 2.56 9.25 -16.40
C VAL A 453 1.86 8.47 -15.29
N VAL A 454 2.37 7.30 -14.91
CA VAL A 454 1.81 6.46 -13.84
C VAL A 454 1.75 7.23 -12.53
N ILE A 455 2.83 7.92 -12.14
CA ILE A 455 2.86 8.71 -10.91
C ILE A 455 1.87 9.89 -10.98
N CYS A 456 1.76 10.58 -12.12
CA CYS A 456 0.80 11.67 -12.29
C CYS A 456 -0.65 11.18 -12.18
N VAL A 457 -1.00 10.09 -12.86
CA VAL A 457 -2.34 9.49 -12.83
C VAL A 457 -2.67 9.00 -11.42
N SER A 458 -1.73 8.33 -10.76
CA SER A 458 -1.89 7.84 -9.38
C SER A 458 -2.11 8.99 -8.39
N ASP A 459 -1.34 10.08 -8.51
CA ASP A 459 -1.47 11.26 -7.66
C ASP A 459 -2.81 11.98 -7.88
N PHE A 460 -3.26 12.07 -9.15
CA PHE A 460 -4.57 12.62 -9.48
C PHE A 460 -5.69 11.74 -8.92
N PHE A 461 -5.63 10.43 -9.14
CA PHE A 461 -6.61 9.46 -8.66
C PHE A 461 -6.71 9.47 -7.13
N TRP A 462 -5.56 9.56 -6.44
CA TRP A 462 -5.50 9.68 -4.99
C TRP A 462 -6.27 10.90 -4.46
N ARG A 463 -6.12 12.06 -5.13
CA ARG A 463 -6.80 13.32 -4.74
C ARG A 463 -8.26 13.35 -5.15
N ALA A 464 -8.59 12.81 -6.32
CA ALA A 464 -9.91 12.91 -6.94
C ALA A 464 -10.88 11.80 -6.50
N VAL A 465 -10.38 10.62 -6.18
CA VAL A 465 -11.21 9.43 -5.90
C VAL A 465 -10.93 8.87 -4.51
N ASP A 466 -9.69 8.50 -4.20
CA ASP A 466 -9.36 7.80 -2.96
C ASP A 466 -9.64 8.66 -1.70
N THR A 467 -9.06 9.86 -1.63
CA THR A 467 -9.28 10.77 -0.49
C THR A 467 -10.77 11.14 -0.30
N PRO A 468 -11.53 11.48 -1.36
CA PRO A 468 -12.98 11.67 -1.26
C PRO A 468 -13.74 10.41 -0.83
N ALA A 469 -13.38 9.21 -1.29
CA ALA A 469 -14.01 7.96 -0.85
C ALA A 469 -13.86 7.73 0.66
N VAL A 470 -12.68 8.02 1.22
CA VAL A 470 -12.45 7.96 2.67
C VAL A 470 -13.33 8.97 3.43
N LYS A 471 -13.49 10.18 2.89
CA LYS A 471 -14.35 11.23 3.47
C LYS A 471 -15.83 10.85 3.38
N LEU A 472 -16.27 10.33 2.24
CA LEU A 472 -17.63 9.85 2.03
C LEU A 472 -17.98 8.74 3.02
N ALA A 473 -17.09 7.77 3.20
CA ALA A 473 -17.31 6.69 4.17
C ALA A 473 -17.48 7.21 5.62
N ARG A 474 -16.68 8.21 6.02
CA ARG A 474 -16.83 8.86 7.34
C ARG A 474 -18.11 9.67 7.45
N TRP A 475 -18.48 10.38 6.39
CA TRP A 475 -19.72 11.16 6.36
C TRP A 475 -20.96 10.26 6.45
N LEU A 476 -20.98 9.16 5.69
CA LEU A 476 -22.05 8.16 5.74
C LEU A 476 -22.17 7.55 7.14
N GLU A 477 -21.06 7.17 7.74
CA GLU A 477 -21.05 6.67 9.12
C GLU A 477 -21.68 7.67 10.08
N ALA A 478 -21.21 8.92 10.07
CA ALA A 478 -21.73 9.98 10.96
C ALA A 478 -23.23 10.27 10.77
N LYS A 479 -23.80 9.95 9.60
CA LYS A 479 -25.24 10.05 9.32
C LYS A 479 -26.02 8.81 9.74
N CYS A 480 -25.39 7.64 9.77
CA CYS A 480 -26.02 6.37 10.13
C CYS A 480 -25.84 5.99 11.61
N THR A 481 -24.87 6.58 12.32
CA THR A 481 -24.61 6.31 13.74
C THR A 481 -25.27 7.33 14.65
N THR A 482 -25.81 6.86 15.78
CA THR A 482 -26.61 7.62 16.75
C THR A 482 -25.83 8.60 17.63
N GLU A 483 -24.54 8.88 17.34
CA GLU A 483 -23.68 9.78 18.16
C GLU A 483 -24.11 11.26 18.17
N ASN A 484 -25.16 11.66 17.44
CA ASN A 484 -25.67 13.05 17.39
C ASN A 484 -27.04 13.26 18.06
N GLN A 485 -27.52 12.35 18.92
CA GLN A 485 -28.85 12.45 19.55
C GLN A 485 -28.88 12.37 21.09
N LEU A 486 -27.74 12.51 21.77
CA LEU A 486 -27.68 12.64 23.24
C LEU A 486 -27.06 13.95 23.68
#